data_AF-A0A929IHM0-F1
#
_entry.id   AF-A0A929IHM0-F1
#
_cell.length_a   1.000
_cell.length_b   1.000
_cell.length_c   1.000
_cell.angle_alpha   90.00
_cell.angle_beta   90.00
_cell.angle_gamma   90.00
#
_symmetry.space_group_name_H-M   'P 1'
#
loop_
_entity.id
_entity.type
_entity.pdbx_description
1 polymer ?
#
loop_
_entity_poly.entity_id
_entity_poly.type
_entity_poly.pdbx_seq_one_letter_code
_entity_poly.pdbx_strand_id
1 'polypeptide(L)'
;VEFSGARPDGGTAENMAAFLEGAFEDGLVLDAALAQSEAQRAELWRIREAIVEAQKFEGGSIKHDIAVPVDKSPTFIRRAVAAVTAAMPGIRPLAFGHIGDGNIHFNLSQPPGMDADAFLAHWAEMNRIVHDIVADLDGSISAEHGLGRLKREEITRYKSALEMEMMRKVKAALDPKGIMNPGKVV
;
A
#
# COMPACT_ATOMS: atom_id res chain seq x y z
N VAL A 1 -13.32 -7.14 8.25
CA VAL A 1 -12.44 -7.51 9.39
C VAL A 1 -12.44 -9.03 9.53
N GLU A 2 -11.36 -9.62 10.04
CA GLU A 2 -11.27 -11.07 10.30
C GLU A 2 -10.91 -11.30 11.76
N PHE A 3 -11.63 -12.20 12.43
CA PHE A 3 -11.37 -12.59 13.81
C PHE A 3 -11.04 -14.08 13.82
N SER A 4 -9.99 -14.46 14.53
CA SER A 4 -9.54 -15.85 14.67
C SER A 4 -9.37 -16.17 16.16
N GLY A 5 -9.88 -17.33 16.58
CA GLY A 5 -9.89 -17.73 17.99
C GLY A 5 -9.57 -19.21 18.17
N ALA A 6 -9.04 -19.57 19.35
CA ALA A 6 -8.61 -20.94 19.65
C ALA A 6 -9.77 -21.90 19.98
N ARG A 7 -10.96 -21.38 20.27
CA ARG A 7 -12.13 -22.17 20.68
C ARG A 7 -13.07 -22.39 19.47
N PRO A 8 -13.42 -23.66 19.15
CA PRO A 8 -14.37 -23.96 18.08
C PRO A 8 -15.81 -23.48 18.34
N ASP A 9 -16.19 -23.20 19.59
CA ASP A 9 -17.56 -23.22 20.10
C ASP A 9 -18.10 -21.86 20.62
N GLY A 10 -17.72 -20.74 20.02
CA GLY A 10 -18.57 -19.52 20.13
C GLY A 10 -18.08 -18.46 21.11
N GLY A 11 -16.93 -17.86 20.81
CA GLY A 11 -16.64 -16.50 21.28
C GLY A 11 -16.32 -15.55 20.14
N THR A 12 -15.73 -16.07 19.05
CA THR A 12 -15.30 -15.26 17.91
C THR A 12 -16.48 -14.64 17.16
N ALA A 13 -17.58 -15.38 17.01
CA ALA A 13 -18.77 -14.90 16.32
C ALA A 13 -19.49 -13.83 17.14
N GLU A 14 -19.63 -14.06 18.45
CA GLU A 14 -20.22 -13.14 19.42
C GLU A 14 -19.40 -11.85 19.52
N ASN A 15 -18.07 -11.96 19.60
CA ASN A 15 -17.16 -10.81 19.61
C ASN A 15 -17.24 -9.99 18.31
N MET A 16 -17.35 -10.66 17.15
CA MET A 16 -17.56 -9.98 15.87
C MET A 16 -18.89 -9.26 15.85
N ALA A 17 -19.97 -9.90 16.31
CA ALA A 17 -21.30 -9.31 16.37
C ALA A 17 -21.32 -8.07 17.28
N ALA A 18 -20.78 -8.18 18.50
CA ALA A 18 -20.68 -7.07 19.44
C ALA A 18 -19.81 -5.91 18.90
N PHE A 19 -18.72 -6.23 18.20
CA PHE A 19 -17.88 -5.23 17.53
C PHE A 19 -18.67 -4.46 16.46
N LEU A 20 -19.44 -5.17 15.63
CA LEU A 20 -20.24 -4.53 14.58
C LEU A 20 -21.40 -3.74 15.17
N GLU A 21 -22.07 -4.24 16.20
CA GLU A 21 -23.14 -3.53 16.92
C GLU A 21 -22.66 -2.18 17.42
N GLY A 22 -21.53 -2.13 18.15
CA GLY A 22 -20.95 -0.86 18.60
C GLY A 22 -20.58 0.07 17.44
N ALA A 23 -20.04 -0.47 16.34
CA ALA A 23 -19.71 0.32 15.16
C ALA A 23 -20.95 0.88 14.42
N PHE A 24 -22.10 0.19 14.48
CA PHE A 24 -23.38 0.70 14.00
C PHE A 24 -23.94 1.78 14.93
N GLU A 25 -23.89 1.59 16.25
CA GLU A 25 -24.33 2.58 17.25
C GLU A 25 -23.56 3.90 17.12
N ASP A 26 -22.25 3.82 16.88
CA ASP A 26 -21.38 4.98 16.65
C ASP A 26 -21.56 5.60 15.24
N GLY A 27 -22.36 4.98 14.37
CA GLY A 27 -22.60 5.45 12.99
C GLY A 27 -21.37 5.32 12.07
N LEU A 28 -20.40 4.48 12.42
CA LEU A 28 -19.17 4.24 11.66
C LEU A 28 -19.39 3.24 10.51
N VAL A 29 -20.38 2.35 10.65
CA VAL A 29 -20.75 1.34 9.65
C VAL A 29 -22.19 1.59 9.19
N LEU A 30 -22.41 1.55 7.87
CA LEU A 30 -23.73 1.74 7.26
C LEU A 30 -24.43 0.41 6.94
N ASP A 31 -23.65 -0.63 6.62
CA ASP A 31 -24.13 -1.97 6.32
C ASP A 31 -22.98 -2.98 6.55
N ALA A 32 -23.32 -4.23 6.86
CA ALA A 32 -22.35 -5.29 7.12
C ALA A 32 -22.87 -6.66 6.69
N ALA A 33 -22.00 -7.46 6.07
CA ALA A 33 -22.24 -8.86 5.74
C ALA A 33 -21.26 -9.75 6.49
N LEU A 34 -21.76 -10.67 7.32
CA LEU A 34 -20.95 -11.67 8.02
C LEU A 34 -21.03 -13.01 7.30
N ALA A 35 -19.88 -13.61 7.00
CA ALA A 35 -19.82 -14.97 6.46
C ALA A 35 -20.38 -15.98 7.47
N GLN A 36 -21.26 -16.86 6.99
CA GLN A 36 -21.88 -17.96 7.74
C GLN A 36 -21.31 -19.33 7.33
N SER A 37 -20.32 -19.35 6.45
CA SER A 37 -19.63 -20.56 6.00
C SER A 37 -18.22 -20.27 5.51
N GLU A 38 -17.37 -21.29 5.45
CA GLU A 38 -16.02 -21.17 4.86
C GLU A 38 -16.06 -20.73 3.40
N ALA A 39 -17.05 -21.20 2.64
CA ALA A 39 -17.24 -20.76 1.26
C ALA A 39 -17.52 -19.25 1.19
N GLN A 40 -18.43 -18.74 2.04
CA GLN A 40 -18.70 -17.29 2.10
C GLN A 40 -17.48 -16.50 2.60
N ARG A 41 -16.73 -17.03 3.57
CA ARG A 41 -15.48 -16.43 4.06
C ARG A 41 -14.46 -16.29 2.91
N ALA A 42 -14.28 -17.36 2.12
CA ALA A 42 -13.40 -17.34 0.97
C ALA A 42 -13.86 -16.32 -0.09
N GLU A 43 -15.17 -16.21 -0.36
CA GLU A 43 -15.66 -15.22 -1.32
C GLU A 43 -15.47 -13.77 -0.86
N LEU A 44 -15.65 -13.49 0.45
CA LEU A 44 -15.33 -12.17 1.00
C LEU A 44 -13.84 -11.85 0.87
N TRP A 45 -12.97 -12.82 1.16
CA TRP A 45 -11.52 -12.67 0.96
C TRP A 45 -11.16 -12.43 -0.51
N ARG A 46 -11.81 -13.15 -1.42
CA ARG A 46 -11.59 -13.02 -2.86
C ARG A 46 -11.81 -11.60 -3.35
N ILE A 47 -12.77 -10.85 -2.77
CA ILE A 47 -12.98 -9.43 -3.11
C ILE A 47 -11.69 -8.62 -2.87
N ARG A 48 -11.02 -8.82 -1.74
CA ARG A 48 -9.78 -8.11 -1.38
C ARG A 48 -8.56 -8.61 -2.16
N GLU A 49 -8.43 -9.92 -2.34
CA GLU A 49 -7.29 -10.54 -3.01
C GLU A 49 -7.30 -10.28 -4.52
N ALA A 50 -8.48 -10.26 -5.14
CA ALA A 50 -8.64 -10.05 -6.58
C ALA A 50 -8.38 -8.60 -7.02
N ILE A 51 -8.24 -7.62 -6.11
CA ILE A 51 -8.03 -6.20 -6.47
C ILE A 51 -6.83 -6.01 -7.42
N VAL A 52 -5.71 -6.70 -7.13
CA VAL A 52 -4.47 -6.55 -7.92
C VAL A 52 -4.62 -7.15 -9.32
N GLU A 53 -5.38 -8.25 -9.44
CA GLU A 53 -5.70 -8.86 -10.72
C GLU A 53 -6.70 -8.02 -11.51
N ALA A 54 -7.76 -7.56 -10.85
CA ALA A 54 -8.80 -6.73 -11.45
C ALA A 54 -8.24 -5.45 -12.07
N GLN A 55 -7.26 -4.82 -11.42
CA GLN A 55 -6.59 -3.63 -11.95
C GLN A 55 -5.90 -3.85 -13.31
N LYS A 56 -5.50 -5.07 -13.66
CA LYS A 56 -4.88 -5.34 -14.98
C LYS A 56 -5.85 -5.10 -16.14
N PHE A 57 -7.15 -5.25 -15.89
CA PHE A 57 -8.19 -5.00 -16.88
C PHE A 57 -8.50 -3.49 -17.03
N GLU A 58 -7.94 -2.65 -16.15
CA GLU A 58 -8.21 -1.21 -16.10
C GLU A 58 -7.12 -0.35 -16.76
N GLY A 59 -6.16 -0.98 -17.46
CA GLY A 59 -5.08 -0.31 -18.21
C GLY A 59 -3.77 -0.19 -17.43
N GLY A 60 -2.94 0.78 -17.84
CA GLY A 60 -1.67 1.12 -17.21
C GLY A 60 -1.85 1.49 -15.74
N SER A 61 -0.93 0.99 -14.89
CA SER A 61 -0.99 1.14 -13.45
C SER A 61 0.39 1.49 -12.88
N ILE A 62 0.51 2.66 -12.26
CA ILE A 62 1.69 3.07 -11.48
C ILE A 62 1.43 2.70 -10.02
N LYS A 63 2.30 1.87 -9.45
CA LYS A 63 2.05 1.22 -8.15
C LYS A 63 2.96 1.75 -7.06
N HIS A 64 2.35 2.11 -5.93
CA HIS A 64 3.06 2.51 -4.73
C HIS A 64 2.73 1.56 -3.60
N ASP A 65 3.76 1.12 -2.90
CA ASP A 65 3.66 0.32 -1.68
C ASP A 65 4.34 1.10 -0.58
N ILE A 66 3.54 1.76 0.26
CA ILE A 66 3.99 2.76 1.22
C ILE A 66 3.40 2.48 2.59
N ALA A 67 3.99 3.08 3.63
CA ALA A 67 3.41 3.12 4.96
C ALA A 67 3.44 4.54 5.51
N VAL A 68 2.44 4.89 6.30
CA VAL A 68 2.41 6.09 7.14
C VAL A 68 1.93 5.70 8.54
N PRO A 69 2.17 6.51 9.58
CA PRO A 69 1.51 6.31 10.87
C PRO A 69 -0.01 6.12 10.69
N VAL A 70 -0.59 5.14 11.38
CA VAL A 70 -1.98 4.67 11.15
C VAL A 70 -2.97 5.83 11.18
N ASP A 71 -2.83 6.73 12.15
CA ASP A 71 -3.65 7.94 12.33
C ASP A 71 -3.51 8.96 11.20
N LYS A 72 -2.37 8.95 10.49
CA LYS A 72 -2.11 9.80 9.31
C LYS A 72 -2.65 9.20 8.00
N SER A 73 -3.11 7.94 7.98
CA SER A 73 -3.62 7.28 6.77
C SER A 73 -4.71 8.08 6.03
N PRO A 74 -5.76 8.62 6.69
CA PRO A 74 -6.77 9.43 6.00
C PRO A 74 -6.20 10.72 5.40
N THR A 75 -5.24 11.33 6.09
CA THR A 75 -4.56 12.55 5.63
C THR A 75 -3.69 12.27 4.41
N PHE A 76 -2.94 11.16 4.42
CA PHE A 76 -2.18 10.70 3.25
C PHE A 76 -3.11 10.52 2.04
N ILE A 77 -4.19 9.73 2.18
CA ILE A 77 -5.09 9.43 1.06
C ILE A 77 -5.66 10.73 0.46
N ARG A 78 -6.18 11.65 1.30
CA ARG A 78 -6.71 12.94 0.81
C ARG A 78 -5.66 13.78 0.08
N ARG A 79 -4.46 13.93 0.66
CA ARG A 79 -3.37 14.73 0.06
C ARG A 79 -2.89 14.11 -1.25
N ALA A 80 -2.66 12.80 -1.26
CA ALA A 80 -2.14 12.09 -2.41
C ALA A 80 -3.15 12.09 -3.57
N VAL A 81 -4.43 11.80 -3.31
CA VAL A 81 -5.50 11.88 -4.32
C VAL A 81 -5.57 13.27 -4.94
N ALA A 82 -5.64 14.34 -4.11
CA ALA A 82 -5.71 15.70 -4.62
C ALA A 82 -4.48 16.06 -5.48
N ALA A 83 -3.28 15.70 -5.03
CA ALA A 83 -2.04 16.02 -5.71
C ALA A 83 -1.90 15.30 -7.06
N VAL A 84 -2.17 13.99 -7.11
CA VAL A 84 -2.07 13.23 -8.37
C VAL A 84 -3.16 13.62 -9.36
N THR A 85 -4.38 13.92 -8.89
CA THR A 85 -5.46 14.41 -9.75
C THR A 85 -5.17 15.81 -10.29
N ALA A 86 -4.50 16.66 -9.53
CA ALA A 86 -4.05 17.96 -10.01
C ALA A 86 -2.95 17.84 -11.08
N ALA A 87 -2.01 16.90 -10.89
CA ALA A 87 -0.93 16.64 -11.85
C ALA A 87 -1.45 15.98 -13.15
N MET A 88 -2.42 15.08 -13.04
CA MET A 88 -3.01 14.38 -14.17
C MET A 88 -4.54 14.29 -14.04
N PRO A 89 -5.29 15.24 -14.63
CA PRO A 89 -6.74 15.19 -14.65
C PRO A 89 -7.27 13.88 -15.22
N GLY A 90 -8.21 13.24 -14.51
CA GLY A 90 -8.80 11.97 -14.91
C GLY A 90 -8.03 10.73 -14.45
N ILE A 91 -6.85 10.87 -13.82
CA ILE A 91 -6.19 9.74 -13.16
C ILE A 91 -7.12 9.13 -12.10
N ARG A 92 -7.02 7.81 -11.89
CA ARG A 92 -7.91 7.08 -10.99
C ARG A 92 -7.10 6.45 -9.86
N PRO A 93 -6.93 7.15 -8.71
CA PRO A 93 -6.27 6.58 -7.55
C PRO A 93 -7.11 5.46 -6.94
N LEU A 94 -6.44 4.38 -6.56
CA LEU A 94 -7.01 3.23 -5.91
C LEU A 94 -6.18 2.89 -4.67
N ALA A 95 -6.69 3.32 -3.52
CA ALA A 95 -6.08 3.11 -2.21
C ALA A 95 -6.72 1.90 -1.53
N PHE A 96 -5.91 0.91 -1.18
CA PHE A 96 -6.29 -0.28 -0.42
C PHE A 96 -5.05 -0.81 0.31
N GLY A 97 -5.18 -1.67 1.31
CA GLY A 97 -4.00 -2.18 2.02
C GLY A 97 -4.31 -2.74 3.39
N HIS A 98 -3.31 -2.68 4.26
CA HIS A 98 -3.32 -3.21 5.61
C HIS A 98 -3.42 -2.03 6.59
N ILE A 99 -4.64 -1.49 6.74
CA ILE A 99 -4.82 -0.24 7.50
C ILE A 99 -4.36 -0.36 8.97
N GLY A 100 -4.37 -1.57 9.53
CA GLY A 100 -3.98 -1.84 10.92
C GLY A 100 -2.49 -1.63 11.21
N ASP A 101 -1.62 -1.67 10.20
CA ASP A 101 -0.18 -1.41 10.34
C ASP A 101 0.27 -0.14 9.59
N GLY A 102 -0.67 0.55 8.94
CA GLY A 102 -0.41 1.79 8.20
C GLY A 102 0.08 1.58 6.77
N ASN A 103 0.16 0.33 6.29
CA ASN A 103 0.50 0.03 4.90
C ASN A 103 -0.66 0.35 3.96
N ILE A 104 -0.37 1.14 2.92
CA ILE A 104 -1.31 1.50 1.87
C ILE A 104 -0.67 1.18 0.52
N HIS A 105 -1.32 0.30 -0.25
CA HIS A 105 -1.08 0.21 -1.68
C HIS A 105 -1.86 1.34 -2.36
N PHE A 106 -1.13 2.37 -2.80
CA PHE A 106 -1.69 3.55 -3.44
C PHE A 106 -1.43 3.48 -4.95
N ASN A 107 -2.25 2.70 -5.64
CA ASN A 107 -2.10 2.48 -7.06
C ASN A 107 -2.79 3.58 -7.85
N LEU A 108 -2.23 3.94 -8.99
CA LEU A 108 -2.78 4.93 -9.89
C LEU A 108 -3.10 4.25 -11.22
N SER A 109 -4.37 4.15 -11.56
CA SER A 109 -4.78 3.69 -12.88
C SER A 109 -4.88 4.88 -13.83
N GLN A 110 -4.49 4.65 -15.08
CA GLN A 110 -4.54 5.66 -16.14
C GLN A 110 -5.94 6.28 -16.29
N PRO A 111 -6.02 7.54 -16.80
CA PRO A 111 -7.27 8.11 -17.29
C PRO A 111 -7.93 7.22 -18.36
N PRO A 112 -9.27 7.15 -18.40
CA PRO A 112 -9.98 6.45 -19.46
C PRO A 112 -9.58 6.96 -20.86
N GLY A 113 -9.25 6.04 -21.77
CA GLY A 113 -8.86 6.37 -23.15
C GLY A 113 -7.43 6.88 -23.34
N MET A 114 -6.65 7.07 -22.28
CA MET A 114 -5.21 7.36 -22.41
C MET A 114 -4.46 6.13 -22.94
N ASP A 115 -3.34 6.33 -23.64
CA ASP A 115 -2.43 5.23 -23.95
C ASP A 115 -1.69 4.79 -22.67
N ALA A 116 -1.61 3.47 -22.46
CA ALA A 116 -0.96 2.88 -21.30
C ALA A 116 0.54 3.19 -21.25
N ASP A 117 1.24 3.14 -22.39
CA ASP A 117 2.69 3.41 -22.40
C ASP A 117 2.97 4.90 -22.15
N ALA A 118 2.13 5.76 -22.71
CA ALA A 118 2.16 7.20 -22.43
C ALA A 118 1.91 7.48 -20.94
N PHE A 119 0.96 6.79 -20.31
CA PHE A 119 0.70 6.91 -18.88
C PHE A 119 1.89 6.43 -18.04
N LEU A 120 2.45 5.27 -18.37
CA LEU A 120 3.59 4.68 -17.64
C LEU A 120 4.87 5.52 -17.76
N ALA A 121 5.00 6.37 -18.80
CA ALA A 121 6.09 7.34 -18.90
C ALA A 121 6.09 8.37 -17.74
N HIS A 122 4.97 8.57 -17.04
CA HIS A 122 4.85 9.45 -15.87
C HIS A 122 5.24 8.78 -14.55
N TRP A 123 5.80 7.56 -14.57
CA TRP A 123 6.13 6.82 -13.34
C TRP A 123 6.95 7.64 -12.34
N ALA A 124 8.04 8.27 -12.80
CA ALA A 124 8.94 9.02 -11.93
C ALA A 124 8.29 10.27 -11.34
N GLU A 125 7.44 10.95 -12.11
CA GLU A 125 6.68 12.12 -11.67
C GLU A 125 5.66 11.73 -10.59
N MET A 126 4.90 10.66 -10.82
CA MET A 126 3.90 10.18 -9.87
C MET A 126 4.54 9.64 -8.58
N ASN A 127 5.65 8.89 -8.71
CA ASN A 127 6.46 8.47 -7.57
C ASN A 127 6.88 9.68 -6.72
N ARG A 128 7.40 10.73 -7.36
CA ARG A 128 7.85 11.94 -6.68
C ARG A 128 6.73 12.56 -5.84
N ILE A 129 5.56 12.75 -6.44
CA ILE A 129 4.39 13.36 -5.78
C ILE A 129 3.97 12.52 -4.56
N VAL A 130 3.80 11.22 -4.75
CA VAL A 130 3.32 10.33 -3.69
C VAL A 130 4.35 10.20 -2.57
N HIS A 131 5.60 9.89 -2.91
CA HIS A 131 6.65 9.63 -1.92
C HIS A 131 7.05 10.88 -1.13
N ASP A 132 6.94 12.09 -1.70
CA ASP A 132 7.14 13.32 -0.93
C ASP A 132 6.09 13.49 0.15
N ILE A 133 4.82 13.22 -0.16
CA ILE A 133 3.74 13.27 0.83
C ILE A 133 3.94 12.20 1.91
N VAL A 134 4.41 11.00 1.53
CA VAL A 134 4.76 9.95 2.49
C VAL A 134 5.86 10.43 3.42
N ALA A 135 6.94 11.02 2.89
CA ALA A 135 8.06 11.52 3.67
C ALA A 135 7.64 12.66 4.62
N ASP A 136 6.82 13.59 4.14
CA ASP A 136 6.24 14.67 4.97
C ASP A 136 5.40 14.15 6.15
N LEU A 137 4.87 12.95 6.03
CA LEU A 137 4.06 12.30 7.07
C LEU A 137 4.89 11.34 7.94
N ASP A 138 6.21 11.37 7.84
CA ASP A 138 7.14 10.46 8.53
C ASP A 138 6.91 8.99 8.17
N GLY A 139 6.55 8.74 6.91
CA GLY A 139 6.26 7.41 6.37
C GLY A 139 7.44 6.71 5.70
N SER A 140 7.18 5.50 5.18
CA SER A 140 8.11 4.72 4.37
C SER A 140 7.62 4.62 2.93
N ILE A 141 8.51 4.88 1.96
CA ILE A 141 8.23 4.71 0.52
C ILE A 141 8.24 3.23 0.07
N SER A 142 8.50 2.32 1.00
CA SER A 142 8.58 0.88 0.76
C SER A 142 8.20 0.14 2.04
N ALA A 143 6.95 -0.30 2.14
CA ALA A 143 6.46 -0.97 3.32
C ALA A 143 6.79 -2.47 3.33
N GLU A 144 6.43 -3.20 2.27
CA GLU A 144 6.58 -4.65 2.18
C GLU A 144 7.51 -5.09 1.03
N HIS A 145 7.44 -4.41 -0.12
CA HIS A 145 8.10 -4.89 -1.35
C HIS A 145 9.62 -4.70 -1.38
N GLY A 146 10.17 -3.95 -0.43
CA GLY A 146 11.57 -3.57 -0.39
C GLY A 146 12.01 -2.64 -1.53
N LEU A 147 13.32 -2.35 -1.57
CA LEU A 147 13.89 -1.39 -2.52
C LEU A 147 14.23 -2.03 -3.88
N GLY A 148 14.81 -3.24 -3.83
CA GLY A 148 15.30 -3.95 -5.01
C GLY A 148 16.20 -3.08 -5.89
N ARG A 149 16.02 -3.19 -7.20
CA ARG A 149 16.64 -2.26 -8.17
C ARG A 149 15.81 -0.98 -8.34
N LEU A 150 14.48 -1.12 -8.31
CA LEU A 150 13.53 -0.08 -8.70
C LEU A 150 13.66 1.19 -7.85
N LYS A 151 13.80 1.04 -6.53
CA LYS A 151 13.87 2.18 -5.59
C LYS A 151 15.28 2.45 -5.08
N ARG A 152 16.32 1.81 -5.65
CA ARG A 152 17.71 1.93 -5.18
C ARG A 152 18.25 3.37 -5.27
N GLU A 153 17.91 4.08 -6.32
CA GLU A 153 18.33 5.48 -6.49
C GLU A 153 17.42 6.41 -5.71
N GLU A 154 16.12 6.16 -5.78
CA GLU A 154 15.08 6.96 -5.13
C GLU A 154 15.23 7.03 -3.61
N ILE A 155 15.59 5.92 -2.95
CA ILE A 155 15.73 5.86 -1.49
C ILE A 155 16.77 6.85 -0.95
N THR A 156 17.78 7.21 -1.75
CA THR A 156 18.84 8.14 -1.34
C THR A 156 18.33 9.54 -1.02
N ARG A 157 17.12 9.85 -1.48
CA ARG A 157 16.43 11.11 -1.21
C ARG A 157 15.67 11.11 0.12
N TYR A 158 15.22 9.93 0.55
CA TYR A 158 14.33 9.77 1.70
C TYR A 158 15.03 9.18 2.92
N LYS A 159 16.21 8.61 2.74
CA LYS A 159 17.09 8.14 3.81
C LYS A 159 18.22 9.10 4.05
N SER A 160 18.62 9.23 5.32
CA SER A 160 19.76 10.05 5.68
C SER A 160 21.04 9.50 5.06
N ALA A 161 22.02 10.38 4.83
CA ALA A 161 23.33 9.97 4.34
C ALA A 161 23.99 8.93 5.26
N LEU A 162 23.79 9.04 6.57
CA LEU A 162 24.30 8.10 7.56
C LEU A 162 23.67 6.71 7.44
N GLU A 163 22.34 6.61 7.32
CA GLU A 163 21.66 5.33 7.10
C GLU A 163 22.20 4.64 5.83
N MET A 164 22.31 5.39 4.74
CA MET A 164 22.83 4.86 3.48
C MET A 164 24.30 4.43 3.59
N GLU A 165 25.14 5.17 4.31
CA GLU A 165 26.53 4.79 4.58
C GLU A 165 26.62 3.50 5.40
N MET A 166 25.82 3.38 6.46
CA MET A 166 25.78 2.18 7.30
C MET A 166 25.37 0.95 6.50
N MET A 167 24.32 1.04 5.67
CA MET A 167 23.89 -0.06 4.81
C MET A 167 25.01 -0.51 3.86
N ARG A 168 25.73 0.43 3.24
CA ARG A 168 26.88 0.13 2.37
C ARG A 168 28.03 -0.53 3.12
N LYS A 169 28.34 -0.08 4.34
CA LYS A 169 29.38 -0.69 5.19
C LYS A 169 29.04 -2.13 5.56
N VAL A 170 27.79 -2.40 5.94
CA VAL A 170 27.33 -3.77 6.22
C VAL A 170 27.45 -4.64 4.96
N LYS A 171 27.01 -4.14 3.80
CA LYS A 171 27.13 -4.85 2.52
C LYS A 171 28.58 -5.18 2.18
N ALA A 172 29.50 -4.23 2.32
CA ALA A 172 30.91 -4.43 2.03
C ALA A 172 31.60 -5.42 3.00
N ALA A 173 31.19 -5.42 4.27
CA ALA A 173 31.72 -6.36 5.27
C ALA A 173 31.29 -7.81 4.99
N LEU A 174 30.05 -8.01 4.53
CA LEU A 174 29.49 -9.34 4.26
C LEU A 174 29.80 -9.87 2.85
N ASP A 175 29.89 -8.98 1.85
CA ASP A 175 30.12 -9.32 0.45
C ASP A 175 31.17 -8.40 -0.19
N PRO A 176 32.46 -8.54 0.20
CA PRO A 176 33.53 -7.67 -0.28
C PRO A 176 33.81 -7.81 -1.78
N LYS A 177 33.38 -8.92 -2.41
CA LYS A 177 33.50 -9.15 -3.86
C LYS A 177 32.31 -8.61 -4.65
N GLY A 178 31.24 -8.17 -3.98
CA GLY A 178 30.05 -7.64 -4.62
C GLY A 178 29.27 -8.63 -5.48
N ILE A 179 29.34 -9.93 -5.18
CA ILE A 179 28.74 -11.00 -6.02
C ILE A 179 27.31 -11.35 -5.60
N MET A 180 26.89 -10.97 -4.39
CA MET A 180 25.55 -11.25 -3.88
C MET A 180 24.57 -10.17 -4.33
N ASN A 181 23.92 -10.41 -5.47
CA ASN A 181 22.84 -9.59 -6.02
C ASN A 181 23.23 -8.12 -6.32
N PRO A 182 24.24 -7.89 -7.18
CA PRO A 182 24.78 -6.56 -7.44
C PRO A 182 23.73 -5.58 -7.98
N GLY A 183 23.89 -4.31 -7.59
CA GLY A 183 23.06 -3.19 -8.08
C GLY A 183 21.65 -3.13 -7.50
N LYS A 184 21.39 -3.79 -6.36
CA LYS A 184 20.09 -3.77 -5.67
C LYS A 184 20.29 -3.35 -4.21
N VAL A 185 19.33 -2.62 -3.66
CA VAL A 185 19.33 -2.06 -2.29
C VAL A 185 20.40 -0.97 -2.08
N VAL A 186 21.70 -1.31 -2.13
CA VAL A 186 22.83 -0.36 -2.01
C VAL A 186 23.90 -0.62 -3.06
#